data_AF-A0A4Z0MFI9-F1
#
_entry.id   AF-A0A4Z0MFI9-F1
#
_cell.length_a   1.000
_cell.length_b   1.000
_cell.length_c   1.000
_cell.angle_alpha   90.00
_cell.angle_beta   90.00
_cell.angle_gamma   90.00
#
_symmetry.space_group_name_H-M   'P 1'
#
loop_
_entity.id
_entity.type
_entity.pdbx_description
1 polymer ?
#
loop_
_entity_poly.entity_id
_entity_poly.type
_entity_poly.pdbx_seq_one_letter_code
_entity_poly.pdbx_strand_id
1 'polypeptide(L)'
;ALTTEGECGQDMELQRTSRGFHHPHSLERDHFSRNDNLWVANQTDPNEARAQLITLRQSVLKLTGDVMNDDPRELQLLPVAGRLKCAHVTQLEAVCDAEDVLGWSVTVTPAIEKLKVWEFDGKLGWKSLPDIQTRANEPTGRLMRFAQLPAAKSYTLNRS
;
A
#
# COMPACT_ATOMS: atom_id res chain seq x y z
N ALA A 1 14.74 20.63 6.60
CA ALA A 1 14.68 21.12 5.21
C ALA A 1 13.77 20.15 4.44
N LEU A 2 12.75 20.66 3.74
CA LEU A 2 11.99 19.85 2.78
C LEU A 2 12.95 19.50 1.65
N THR A 3 13.33 18.23 1.55
CA THR A 3 14.18 17.77 0.44
C THR A 3 13.34 17.78 -0.83
N THR A 4 13.90 18.31 -1.91
CA THR A 4 13.30 18.32 -3.24
C THR A 4 13.56 17.02 -4.00
N GLU A 5 14.19 16.04 -3.34
CA GLU A 5 14.63 14.78 -3.92
C GLU A 5 13.85 13.61 -3.31
N GLY A 6 13.47 12.68 -4.17
CA GLY A 6 12.71 11.51 -3.79
C GLY A 6 12.15 10.80 -5.02
N GLU A 7 11.88 9.51 -4.86
CA GLU A 7 11.23 8.70 -5.88
C GLU A 7 9.81 8.38 -5.43
N CYS A 8 8.90 8.23 -6.40
CA CYS A 8 7.56 7.79 -6.12
C CYS A 8 7.14 6.70 -7.11
N GLY A 9 6.34 5.77 -6.63
CA GLY A 9 5.64 4.82 -7.46
C GLY A 9 4.15 4.95 -7.21
N GLN A 10 3.36 4.90 -8.29
CA GLN A 10 1.92 4.98 -8.23
C GLN A 10 1.30 3.85 -9.04
N ASP A 11 0.26 3.24 -8.49
CA ASP A 11 -0.58 2.30 -9.22
C ASP A 11 -2.06 2.53 -8.93
N MET A 12 -2.91 2.17 -9.90
CA MET A 12 -4.34 2.37 -9.86
C MET A 12 -5.05 1.22 -10.57
N GLU A 13 -6.13 0.73 -9.99
CA GLU A 13 -6.97 -0.33 -10.54
C GLU A 13 -8.44 0.08 -10.53
N LEU A 14 -9.09 -0.04 -11.68
CA LEU A 14 -10.54 0.18 -11.79
C LEU A 14 -11.29 -1.09 -11.42
N GLN A 15 -12.01 -1.06 -10.30
CA GLN A 15 -12.92 -2.12 -9.92
C GLN A 15 -14.18 -2.02 -10.78
N ARG A 16 -14.23 -2.80 -11.87
CA ARG A 16 -15.43 -2.85 -12.71
C ARG A 16 -16.53 -3.60 -11.97
N THR A 17 -17.65 -2.94 -11.68
CA THR A 17 -18.93 -3.52 -11.21
C THR A 17 -19.60 -4.46 -12.21
N SER A 18 -18.88 -4.97 -13.21
CA SER A 18 -19.43 -5.75 -14.32
C SER A 18 -19.34 -7.26 -14.02
N ARG A 19 -20.49 -7.86 -13.71
CA ARG A 19 -20.73 -9.32 -13.58
C ARG A 19 -20.47 -10.15 -14.86
N GLY A 20 -19.50 -9.79 -15.71
CA GLY A 20 -19.35 -10.44 -17.02
C GLY A 20 -17.99 -10.33 -17.71
N PHE A 21 -17.00 -9.65 -17.12
CA PHE A 21 -15.64 -9.64 -17.67
C PHE A 21 -14.66 -10.14 -16.62
N HIS A 22 -14.55 -11.47 -16.50
CA HIS A 22 -13.35 -12.06 -15.92
C HIS A 22 -12.18 -11.63 -16.81
N HIS A 23 -11.30 -10.78 -16.32
CA HIS A 23 -10.01 -10.59 -16.97
C HIS A 23 -9.23 -11.89 -16.73
N PRO A 24 -8.99 -12.74 -17.75
CA PRO A 24 -8.33 -14.03 -17.53
C PRO A 24 -6.84 -13.89 -17.19
N HIS A 25 -6.32 -12.66 -17.18
CA HIS A 25 -4.88 -12.38 -17.17
C HIS A 25 -4.31 -11.74 -15.90
N SER A 26 -5.13 -11.42 -14.88
CA SER A 26 -4.63 -10.88 -13.60
C SER A 26 -4.61 -11.88 -12.45
N LEU A 27 -5.29 -13.03 -12.55
CA LEU A 27 -5.37 -14.01 -11.44
C LEU A 27 -4.15 -14.92 -11.29
N GLU A 28 -3.20 -14.92 -12.24
CA GLU A 28 -2.04 -15.83 -12.22
C GLU A 28 -0.73 -15.20 -11.71
N ARG A 29 -0.72 -13.92 -11.33
CA ARG A 29 0.53 -13.22 -10.97
C ARG A 29 0.62 -12.61 -9.58
N ASP A 30 -0.43 -12.67 -8.77
CA ASP A 30 -0.35 -12.13 -7.41
C ASP A 30 0.13 -13.20 -6.44
N HIS A 31 1.42 -13.20 -6.13
CA HIS A 31 2.00 -14.13 -5.16
C HIS A 31 1.68 -13.68 -3.73
N PHE A 32 0.40 -13.71 -3.34
CA PHE A 32 0.02 -13.47 -1.97
C PHE A 32 0.54 -14.56 -1.04
N SER A 33 1.17 -14.16 0.06
CA SER A 33 1.51 -15.09 1.13
C SER A 33 0.24 -15.66 1.78
N ARG A 34 0.39 -16.71 2.59
CA ARG A 34 -0.71 -17.24 3.39
C ARG A 34 -1.31 -16.16 4.31
N ASN A 35 -0.48 -15.26 4.82
CA ASN A 35 -0.92 -14.18 5.70
C ASN A 35 -1.72 -13.13 4.94
N ASP A 36 -1.29 -12.78 3.73
CA ASP A 36 -2.03 -11.84 2.87
C ASP A 36 -3.42 -12.42 2.54
N ASN A 37 -3.47 -13.68 2.10
CA ASN A 37 -4.73 -14.36 1.80
C ASN A 37 -5.66 -14.46 3.02
N LEU A 38 -5.12 -14.75 4.21
CA LEU A 38 -5.89 -14.78 5.44
C LEU A 38 -6.43 -13.39 5.80
N TRP A 39 -5.62 -12.36 5.66
CA TRP A 39 -6.06 -10.98 5.92
C TRP A 39 -7.17 -10.56 4.94
N VAL A 40 -7.00 -10.82 3.64
CA VAL A 40 -7.99 -10.55 2.60
C VAL A 40 -9.31 -11.24 2.89
N ALA A 41 -9.27 -12.53 3.26
CA ALA A 41 -10.47 -13.31 3.56
C ALA A 41 -11.25 -12.79 4.80
N ASN A 42 -10.58 -12.06 5.69
CA ASN A 42 -11.19 -11.47 6.89
C ASN A 42 -11.73 -10.05 6.67
N GLN A 43 -11.59 -9.47 5.47
CA GLN A 43 -12.14 -8.16 5.16
C GLN A 43 -13.63 -8.25 4.78
N THR A 44 -14.37 -7.17 4.99
CA THR A 44 -15.78 -7.06 4.60
C THR A 44 -15.97 -7.27 3.09
N ASP A 45 -15.06 -6.75 2.27
CA ASP A 45 -14.98 -7.03 0.83
C ASP A 45 -13.60 -7.58 0.45
N PRO A 46 -13.47 -8.91 0.28
CA PRO A 46 -12.20 -9.54 -0.10
C PRO A 46 -11.69 -9.15 -1.50
N ASN A 47 -12.56 -8.78 -2.44
CA ASN A 47 -12.11 -8.39 -3.78
C ASN A 47 -11.48 -7.01 -3.74
N GLU A 48 -12.11 -6.11 -3.01
CA GLU A 48 -11.58 -4.77 -2.83
C GLU A 48 -10.27 -4.78 -2.03
N ALA A 49 -10.21 -5.56 -0.94
CA ALA A 49 -8.99 -5.78 -0.18
C ALA A 49 -7.86 -6.35 -1.04
N ARG A 50 -8.17 -7.27 -1.95
CA ARG A 50 -7.21 -7.80 -2.93
C ARG A 50 -6.70 -6.69 -3.85
N ALA A 51 -7.58 -5.91 -4.47
CA ALA A 51 -7.20 -4.81 -5.36
C ALA A 51 -6.33 -3.76 -4.65
N GLN A 52 -6.62 -3.45 -3.38
CA GLN A 52 -5.77 -2.57 -2.57
C GLN A 52 -4.36 -3.13 -2.36
N LEU A 53 -4.23 -4.43 -2.06
CA LEU A 53 -2.90 -5.04 -1.90
C LEU A 53 -2.14 -5.12 -3.22
N ILE A 54 -2.82 -5.41 -4.34
CA ILE A 54 -2.19 -5.43 -5.67
C ILE A 54 -1.65 -4.05 -6.02
N THR A 55 -2.49 -3.02 -5.97
CA THR A 55 -2.09 -1.64 -6.28
C THR A 55 -0.95 -1.17 -5.36
N LEU A 56 -0.98 -1.55 -4.08
CA LEU A 56 0.11 -1.27 -3.14
C LEU A 56 1.42 -1.97 -3.53
N ARG A 57 1.39 -3.27 -3.89
CA ARG A 57 2.60 -3.97 -4.35
C ARG A 57 3.15 -3.32 -5.60
N GLN A 58 2.31 -3.05 -6.59
CA GLN A 58 2.71 -2.43 -7.84
C GLN A 58 3.27 -1.02 -7.66
N SER A 59 2.74 -0.23 -6.71
CA SER A 59 3.30 1.09 -6.41
C SER A 59 4.71 0.98 -5.82
N VAL A 60 4.98 -0.01 -4.95
CA VAL A 60 6.34 -0.29 -4.45
C VAL A 60 7.25 -0.74 -5.59
N LEU A 61 6.82 -1.69 -6.42
CA LEU A 61 7.65 -2.22 -7.51
C LEU A 61 8.02 -1.15 -8.53
N LYS A 62 7.07 -0.27 -8.88
CA LYS A 62 7.33 0.89 -9.75
C LYS A 62 8.32 1.88 -9.14
N LEU A 63 8.22 2.14 -7.84
CA LEU A 63 9.20 2.98 -7.14
C LEU A 63 10.60 2.37 -7.24
N THR A 64 10.73 1.07 -6.99
CA THR A 64 12.03 0.38 -6.97
C THR A 64 12.64 0.13 -8.36
N GLY A 65 11.87 0.34 -9.43
CA GLY A 65 12.24 -0.09 -10.79
C GLY A 65 12.11 -1.60 -11.03
N ASP A 66 11.80 -2.40 -10.00
CA ASP A 66 11.71 -3.86 -10.04
C ASP A 66 10.31 -4.38 -10.44
N VAL A 67 9.68 -3.79 -11.47
CA VAL A 67 8.28 -4.07 -11.86
C VAL A 67 7.98 -5.56 -12.16
N MET A 68 9.00 -6.35 -12.50
CA MET A 68 8.85 -7.79 -12.78
C MET A 68 9.12 -8.71 -11.58
N ASN A 69 9.51 -8.16 -10.43
CA ASN A 69 9.91 -8.92 -9.25
C ASN A 69 8.82 -8.91 -8.17
N ASP A 70 7.82 -9.76 -8.30
CA ASP A 70 6.78 -9.92 -7.27
C ASP A 70 7.13 -10.99 -6.22
N ASP A 71 8.42 -11.28 -5.98
CA ASP A 71 8.81 -12.29 -4.99
C ASP A 71 8.37 -11.85 -3.57
N PRO A 72 7.57 -12.65 -2.83
CA PRO A 72 7.18 -12.37 -1.46
C PRO A 72 8.34 -12.22 -0.47
N ARG A 73 9.55 -12.70 -0.83
CA ARG A 73 10.78 -12.53 -0.05
C ARG A 73 11.34 -11.10 -0.17
N GLU A 74 11.11 -10.48 -1.31
CA GLU A 74 11.58 -9.13 -1.65
C GLU A 74 10.60 -8.07 -1.16
N LEU A 75 9.29 -8.34 -1.29
CA LEU A 75 8.22 -7.49 -0.79
C LEU A 75 7.21 -8.27 0.06
N GLN A 76 7.18 -7.97 1.35
CA GLN A 76 6.19 -8.48 2.29
C GLN A 76 5.29 -7.36 2.81
N LEU A 77 3.98 -7.55 2.72
CA LEU A 77 2.99 -6.64 3.30
C LEU A 77 2.54 -7.18 4.67
N LEU A 78 2.33 -6.28 5.62
CA LEU A 78 1.76 -6.59 6.94
C LEU A 78 0.62 -5.59 7.21
N PRO A 79 -0.55 -5.77 6.58
CA PRO A 79 -1.64 -4.79 6.62
C PRO A 79 -2.12 -4.50 8.04
N VAL A 80 -2.25 -5.52 8.89
CA VAL A 80 -2.66 -5.39 10.29
C VAL A 80 -1.74 -4.45 11.08
N ALA A 81 -0.44 -4.44 10.76
CA ALA A 81 0.54 -3.61 11.44
C ALA A 81 0.72 -2.23 10.78
N GLY A 82 0.14 -2.00 9.60
CA GLY A 82 0.48 -0.87 8.75
C GLY A 82 1.98 -0.85 8.46
N ARG A 83 2.55 -2.01 8.14
CA ARG A 83 3.99 -2.18 7.89
C ARG A 83 4.22 -2.96 6.61
N LEU A 84 5.31 -2.66 5.94
CA LEU A 84 5.80 -3.50 4.85
C LEU A 84 7.32 -3.69 4.96
N LYS A 85 7.83 -4.69 4.28
CA LYS A 85 9.26 -4.97 4.17
C LYS A 85 9.62 -5.04 2.70
N CYS A 86 10.43 -4.09 2.26
CA CYS A 86 11.09 -4.12 0.96
C CYS A 86 12.59 -4.39 1.18
N ALA A 87 13.18 -5.36 0.48
CA ALA A 87 14.59 -5.74 0.68
C ALA A 87 15.59 -4.65 0.27
N HIS A 88 15.32 -3.96 -0.85
CA HIS A 88 16.26 -3.02 -1.48
C HIS A 88 16.06 -1.54 -1.07
N VAL A 89 15.02 -1.23 -0.28
CA VAL A 89 14.69 0.14 0.11
C VAL A 89 14.44 0.23 1.61
N THR A 90 15.18 1.10 2.30
CA THR A 90 15.17 1.17 3.78
C THR A 90 14.27 2.26 4.36
N GLN A 91 13.77 3.19 3.54
CA GLN A 91 12.96 4.33 4.00
C GLN A 91 11.84 4.62 3.01
N LEU A 92 10.80 3.79 3.05
CA LEU A 92 9.59 4.01 2.27
C LEU A 92 8.37 4.22 3.16
N GLU A 93 7.46 5.04 2.66
CA GLU A 93 6.09 5.15 3.13
C GLU A 93 5.17 4.90 1.95
N ALA A 94 4.08 4.18 2.19
CA ALA A 94 3.04 3.97 1.20
C ALA A 94 1.67 4.27 1.77
N VAL A 95 0.80 4.79 0.93
CA VAL A 95 -0.62 5.01 1.21
C VAL A 95 -1.41 4.33 0.11
N CYS A 96 -2.52 3.71 0.46
CA CYS A 96 -3.50 3.23 -0.50
C CYS A 96 -4.92 3.44 0.02
N ASP A 97 -5.86 3.60 -0.89
CA ASP A 97 -7.29 3.62 -0.60
C ASP A 97 -8.01 2.79 -1.66
N ALA A 98 -9.20 2.30 -1.34
CA ALA A 98 -10.14 1.82 -2.34
C ALA A 98 -11.50 2.42 -2.09
N GLU A 99 -11.99 3.02 -3.15
CA GLU A 99 -13.34 3.52 -3.32
C GLU A 99 -14.11 2.52 -4.20
N ASP A 100 -15.43 2.72 -4.35
CA ASP A 100 -16.33 1.82 -5.07
C ASP A 100 -15.89 1.46 -6.50
N VAL A 101 -15.10 2.32 -7.14
CA VAL A 101 -14.69 2.17 -8.55
C VAL A 101 -13.17 2.15 -8.71
N LEU A 102 -12.41 2.67 -7.74
CA LEU A 102 -10.98 2.93 -7.89
C LEU A 102 -10.22 2.48 -6.64
N GLY A 103 -9.33 1.50 -6.83
CA GLY A 103 -8.23 1.27 -5.91
C GLY A 103 -7.00 2.06 -6.36
N TRP A 104 -6.31 2.73 -5.44
CA TRP A 104 -5.08 3.44 -5.76
C TRP A 104 -4.05 3.29 -4.65
N SER A 105 -2.78 3.37 -5.03
CA SER A 105 -1.67 3.43 -4.09
C SER A 105 -0.56 4.36 -4.56
N VAL A 106 0.07 5.04 -3.61
CA VAL A 106 1.29 5.82 -3.79
C VAL A 106 2.32 5.36 -2.76
N THR A 107 3.52 5.01 -3.23
CA THR A 107 4.71 4.75 -2.40
C THR A 107 5.75 5.84 -2.68
N VAL A 108 6.47 6.29 -1.65
CA VAL A 108 7.51 7.32 -1.77
C VAL A 108 8.78 6.98 -1.01
N THR A 109 9.92 7.50 -1.49
CA THR A 109 11.22 7.53 -0.80
C THR A 109 11.88 8.90 -0.96
N PRO A 110 12.82 9.27 -0.07
CA PRO A 110 12.89 8.79 1.29
C PRO A 110 11.62 9.24 2.05
N ALA A 111 11.15 8.44 3.01
CA ALA A 111 10.09 8.86 3.93
C ALA A 111 10.61 9.95 4.89
N ILE A 112 10.82 11.16 4.37
CA ILE A 112 11.38 12.32 5.11
C ILE A 112 10.31 12.88 6.04
N GLU A 113 9.10 13.06 5.52
CA GLU A 113 7.92 13.48 6.25
C GLU A 113 6.78 12.52 5.95
N LYS A 114 5.78 12.50 6.84
CA LYS A 114 4.60 11.67 6.69
C LYS A 114 3.77 12.13 5.49
N LEU A 115 3.40 11.21 4.60
CA LEU A 115 2.49 11.47 3.49
C LEU A 115 1.17 12.06 3.98
N LYS A 116 0.78 13.21 3.44
CA LYS A 116 -0.50 13.87 3.73
C LYS A 116 -1.47 13.62 2.58
N VAL A 117 -2.69 13.20 2.93
CA VAL A 117 -3.76 12.97 1.96
C VAL A 117 -4.73 14.15 1.99
N TRP A 118 -5.14 14.60 0.83
CA TRP A 118 -6.08 15.71 0.66
C TRP A 118 -7.24 15.24 -0.20
N GLU A 119 -8.43 15.70 0.15
CA GLU A 119 -9.66 15.48 -0.59
C GLU A 119 -10.12 16.83 -1.16
N PHE A 120 -10.64 16.80 -2.39
CA PHE A 120 -11.25 17.96 -3.00
C PHE A 120 -12.77 17.82 -2.99
N ASP A 121 -13.46 18.76 -2.36
CA ASP A 121 -14.91 18.89 -2.42
C ASP A 121 -15.29 20.11 -3.28
N GLY A 122 -16.28 19.95 -4.17
CA GLY A 122 -16.69 21.01 -5.10
C GLY A 122 -17.27 22.26 -4.44
N LYS A 123 -17.69 22.21 -3.16
CA LYS A 123 -18.23 23.35 -2.42
C LYS A 123 -17.23 23.93 -1.42
N LEU A 124 -16.49 23.06 -0.74
CA LEU A 124 -15.59 23.40 0.37
C LEU A 124 -14.12 23.49 -0.06
N GLY A 125 -13.79 23.07 -1.29
CA GLY A 125 -12.44 23.08 -1.83
C GLY A 125 -11.56 21.97 -1.25
N TRP A 126 -10.25 22.24 -1.19
CA TRP A 126 -9.26 21.29 -0.67
C TRP A 126 -9.34 21.17 0.86
N LYS A 127 -9.43 19.94 1.35
CA LYS A 127 -9.39 19.60 2.77
C LYS A 127 -8.36 18.51 3.02
N SER A 128 -7.48 18.73 3.99
CA SER A 128 -6.59 17.67 4.48
C SER A 128 -7.40 16.60 5.20
N LEU A 129 -7.14 15.34 4.87
CA LEU A 129 -7.70 14.20 5.57
C LEU A 129 -6.87 13.88 6.83
N PRO A 130 -7.51 13.57 7.97
CA PRO A 130 -6.81 13.13 9.16
C PRO A 130 -6.22 11.72 8.97
N ASP A 131 -5.12 11.44 9.67
CA ASP A 131 -4.46 10.14 9.61
C ASP A 131 -5.32 9.00 10.20
N ILE A 132 -5.40 7.86 9.48
CA ILE A 132 -5.88 6.49 9.82
C ILE A 132 -6.90 6.28 10.95
N GLN A 133 -6.66 6.82 12.15
CA GLN A 133 -7.51 6.61 13.34
C GLN A 133 -8.96 7.08 13.10
N THR A 134 -9.18 8.04 12.20
CA THR A 134 -10.54 8.51 11.88
C THR A 134 -11.20 7.77 10.72
N ARG A 135 -10.44 7.08 9.85
CA ARG A 135 -10.97 6.41 8.64
C ARG A 135 -11.17 4.90 8.77
N ALA A 136 -10.67 4.26 9.84
CA ALA A 136 -10.93 2.84 10.09
C ALA A 136 -12.43 2.49 10.17
N ASN A 137 -13.29 3.48 10.41
CA ASN A 137 -14.74 3.35 10.49
C ASN A 137 -15.50 4.15 9.40
N GLU A 138 -14.80 4.73 8.41
CA GLU A 138 -15.48 5.51 7.36
C GLU A 138 -16.17 4.57 6.35
N PRO A 139 -17.44 4.83 5.96
CA PRO A 139 -18.17 3.93 5.08
C PRO A 139 -17.61 3.86 3.65
N THR A 140 -16.95 4.92 3.18
CA THR A 140 -16.61 5.15 1.77
C THR A 140 -15.12 5.08 1.44
N GLY A 141 -14.24 5.07 2.45
CA GLY A 141 -12.80 5.08 2.26
C GLY A 141 -12.10 4.16 3.23
N ARG A 142 -11.23 3.30 2.71
CA ARG A 142 -10.51 2.26 3.44
C ARG A 142 -9.01 2.53 3.36
N LEU A 143 -8.66 3.78 3.64
CA LEU A 143 -7.30 4.30 3.59
C LEU A 143 -6.38 3.49 4.52
N MET A 144 -5.36 2.88 3.93
CA MET A 144 -4.28 2.22 4.65
C MET A 144 -2.96 2.96 4.43
N ARG A 145 -2.07 2.85 5.41
CA ARG A 145 -0.72 3.40 5.35
C ARG A 145 0.27 2.37 5.85
N PHE A 146 1.37 2.28 5.15
CA PHE A 146 2.45 1.37 5.41
C PHE A 146 3.74 2.15 5.58
N ALA A 147 4.52 1.77 6.57
CA ALA A 147 5.89 2.22 6.73
C ALA A 147 6.83 1.02 6.64
N GLN A 148 8.04 1.23 6.13
CA GLN A 148 9.08 0.21 6.15
C GLN A 148 9.28 -0.35 7.57
N LEU A 149 9.38 -1.67 7.70
CA LEU A 149 9.79 -2.29 8.95
C LEU A 149 11.18 -1.80 9.33
N PRO A 150 11.39 -1.27 10.55
CA PRO A 150 12.72 -0.93 11.01
C PRO A 150 13.63 -2.15 10.90
N ALA A 151 14.83 -1.98 10.34
CA ALA A 151 15.87 -3.00 10.47
C ALA A 151 16.03 -3.28 11.98
N ALA A 152 15.86 -4.53 12.40
CA ALA A 152 16.06 -4.90 13.79
C ALA A 152 17.46 -4.43 14.21
N LYS A 153 17.55 -3.68 15.32
CA LYS A 153 18.85 -3.35 15.91
C LYS A 153 19.45 -4.67 16.37
N SER A 154 20.40 -5.20 15.62
CA SER A 154 21.23 -6.32 16.04
C SER A 154 22.05 -5.86 17.24
N TYR A 155 21.55 -6.08 18.45
CA TYR A 155 22.37 -6.01 19.65
C TYR A 155 23.25 -7.25 19.66
N THR A 156 24.45 -7.16 19.09
CA THR A 156 25.51 -8.14 19.28
C THR A 156 25.94 -8.06 20.74
N LEU A 157 25.32 -8.87 21.60
CA LEU A 157 25.81 -9.10 22.96
C LEU A 157 27.05 -10.01 22.85
N ASN A 158 28.20 -9.42 22.54
CA ASN A 158 29.49 -10.07 22.78
C ASN A 158 29.65 -10.20 24.30
N ARG A 159 29.46 -11.41 24.83
CA ARG A 159 29.97 -11.75 26.16
C ARG A 159 31.44 -12.14 26.00
N SER A 160 32.31 -11.31 26.59
CA SER A 160 33.69 -11.62 26.98
C SER A 160 33.72 -12.72 28.03
#